data_AF-A0A8T4MMD7-F1
#
_entry.id   AF-A0A8T4MMD7-F1
#
_cell.length_a   1.000
_cell.length_b   1.000
_cell.length_c   1.000
_cell.angle_alpha   90.00
_cell.angle_beta   90.00
_cell.angle_gamma   90.00
#
_symmetry.space_group_name_H-M   'P 1'
#
loop_
_entity.id
_entity.type
_entity.pdbx_description
1 polymer ?
#
loop_
_entity_poly.entity_id
_entity_poly.type
_entity_poly.pdbx_seq_one_letter_code
_entity_poly.pdbx_strand_id
1 'polypeptide(L)'
;MASYNRRSFAGFPSLIVEGICLDSSIQGKGIFREITNQAINGERAICLRTQNPRMYKALLNYCQSTFPGLSGMPRQIRTLQEEFAVYLNCNSDSNGVVKGYYGGLFYGREPEHCSVSRFFKQDLKMALDKGDAVLAIGIL
;
A
#
# COMPACT_ATOMS: atom_id res chain seq x y z
N MET A 1 8.30 14.71 2.97
CA MET A 1 6.91 15.15 2.71
C MET A 1 5.98 13.94 2.79
N ALA A 2 4.85 14.08 3.45
CA ALA A 2 3.83 13.03 3.56
C ALA A 2 2.47 13.61 3.15
N SER A 3 1.69 12.85 2.39
CA SER A 3 0.35 13.21 1.95
C SER A 3 -0.61 12.10 2.31
N TYR A 4 -1.72 12.48 2.94
CA TYR A 4 -2.77 11.59 3.38
C TYR A 4 -4.13 12.12 2.95
N ASN A 5 -5.05 11.21 2.65
CA ASN A 5 -6.46 11.50 2.42
C ASN A 5 -7.32 10.62 3.34
N ARG A 6 -8.56 11.04 3.62
CA ARG A 6 -9.50 10.29 4.46
C ARG A 6 -10.73 9.95 3.67
N ARG A 7 -11.16 8.70 3.78
CA ARG A 7 -12.38 8.23 3.12
C ARG A 7 -13.00 7.09 3.90
N SER A 8 -14.31 6.97 3.83
CA SER A 8 -15.01 5.77 4.30
C SER A 8 -15.19 4.83 3.10
N PHE A 9 -14.74 3.59 3.26
CA PHE A 9 -14.91 2.52 2.28
C PHE A 9 -15.69 1.38 2.93
N ALA A 10 -16.83 0.98 2.37
CA ALA A 10 -17.72 -0.03 2.93
C ALA A 10 -18.09 0.23 4.42
N GLY A 11 -18.16 1.50 4.82
CA GLY A 11 -18.39 1.90 6.21
C GLY A 11 -17.17 1.81 7.13
N PHE A 12 -15.98 1.49 6.61
CA PHE A 12 -14.70 1.53 7.32
C PHE A 12 -14.02 2.89 7.14
N PRO A 13 -13.90 3.70 8.21
CA PRO A 13 -13.07 4.90 8.19
C PRO A 13 -11.63 4.52 7.85
N SER A 14 -11.10 5.07 6.76
CA SER A 14 -9.84 4.66 6.18
C SER A 14 -8.93 5.86 5.90
N LEU A 15 -7.64 5.71 6.24
CA LEU A 15 -6.60 6.68 5.95
C LEU A 15 -5.84 6.23 4.71
N ILE A 16 -5.88 7.02 3.65
CA ILE A 16 -5.21 6.73 2.39
C ILE A 16 -3.83 7.40 2.42
N VAL A 17 -2.78 6.61 2.24
CA VAL A 17 -1.41 7.08 2.08
C VAL A 17 -1.20 7.41 0.59
N GLU A 18 -1.33 8.68 0.23
CA GLU A 18 -1.16 9.14 -1.16
C GLU A 18 0.32 9.12 -1.59
N GLY A 19 1.21 9.46 -0.65
CA GLY A 19 2.64 9.44 -0.90
C GLY A 19 3.45 9.87 0.31
N ILE A 20 4.56 9.18 0.56
CA ILE A 20 5.51 9.53 1.59
C ILE A 20 6.91 9.51 0.97
N CYS A 21 7.61 10.63 1.07
CA CYS A 21 8.99 10.78 0.66
C CYS A 21 9.84 11.12 1.90
N LEU A 22 10.78 10.23 2.20
CA LEU A 22 11.73 10.34 3.31
C LEU A 22 13.14 10.37 2.76
N ASP A 23 13.94 11.29 3.27
CA ASP A 23 15.37 11.33 2.97
C ASP A 23 16.05 10.03 3.42
N SER A 24 17.04 9.58 2.65
CA SER A 24 17.75 8.32 2.90
C SER A 24 18.40 8.25 4.29
N SER A 25 18.86 9.38 4.84
CA SER A 25 19.50 9.47 6.16
C SER A 25 18.55 9.24 7.35
N ILE A 26 17.24 9.29 7.11
CA ILE A 26 16.21 9.10 8.15
C ILE A 26 15.34 7.85 7.91
N GLN A 27 15.55 7.12 6.81
CA GLN A 27 14.88 5.85 6.59
C GLN A 27 15.29 4.82 7.66
N GLY A 28 14.37 3.93 8.02
CA GLY A 28 14.59 2.91 9.06
C GLY A 28 14.46 3.39 10.51
N LYS A 29 14.31 4.71 10.76
CA LYS A 29 14.18 5.27 12.12
C LYS A 29 12.74 5.34 12.63
N GLY A 30 11.85 4.49 12.11
CA GLY A 30 10.43 4.50 12.50
C GLY A 30 9.61 5.70 12.03
N ILE A 31 10.18 6.60 11.22
CA ILE A 31 9.51 7.86 10.82
C ILE A 31 8.12 7.63 10.23
N PHE A 32 7.94 6.61 9.38
CA PHE A 32 6.63 6.26 8.82
C PHE A 32 5.55 6.08 9.90
N ARG A 33 5.89 5.41 11.02
CA ARG A 33 4.98 5.21 12.15
C ARG A 33 4.62 6.54 12.80
N GLU A 34 5.62 7.38 13.07
CA GLU A 34 5.41 8.68 13.73
C GLU A 34 4.49 9.59 12.91
N ILE A 35 4.77 9.77 11.61
CA ILE A 35 3.95 10.65 10.76
C ILE A 35 2.54 10.09 10.55
N THR A 36 2.40 8.76 10.51
CA THR A 36 1.09 8.12 10.34
C THR A 36 0.26 8.21 11.61
N ASN A 37 0.89 8.06 12.79
CA ASN A 37 0.22 8.29 14.08
C ASN A 37 -0.34 9.71 14.20
N GLN A 38 0.39 10.72 13.72
CA GLN A 38 -0.07 12.10 13.71
C GLN A 38 -1.22 12.33 12.72
N ALA A 39 -1.29 11.55 11.64
CA ALA A 39 -2.34 11.64 10.64
C ALA A 39 -3.61 10.86 11.04
N ILE A 40 -3.51 9.84 11.88
CA ILE A 40 -4.69 9.08 12.33
C ILE A 40 -5.55 9.93 13.25
N ASN A 41 -6.85 9.91 12.98
CA ASN A 41 -7.91 10.50 13.76
C ASN A 41 -9.20 9.64 13.65
N GLY A 42 -9.13 8.41 14.16
CA GLY A 42 -10.28 7.49 14.23
C GLY A 42 -10.43 6.53 13.04
N GLU A 43 -9.52 6.55 12.07
CA GLU A 43 -9.48 5.54 11.02
C GLU A 43 -9.18 4.15 11.59
N ARG A 44 -9.72 3.12 10.94
CA ARG A 44 -9.58 1.70 11.30
C ARG A 44 -8.77 0.91 10.28
N ALA A 45 -8.53 1.50 9.11
CA ALA A 45 -7.73 0.92 8.05
C ALA A 45 -6.79 1.97 7.45
N ILE A 46 -5.65 1.51 6.95
CA ILE A 46 -4.74 2.29 6.12
C ILE A 46 -4.73 1.69 4.72
N CYS A 47 -4.99 2.53 3.72
CA CYS A 47 -4.96 2.16 2.31
C CYS A 47 -3.67 2.71 1.68
N LEU A 48 -2.94 1.85 0.97
CA LEU A 48 -1.69 2.21 0.31
C LEU A 48 -1.70 1.66 -1.11
N ARG A 49 -1.53 2.55 -2.09
CA ARG A 49 -1.16 2.15 -3.45
C ARG A 49 0.35 2.26 -3.59
N THR A 50 1.04 1.17 -3.94
CA THR A 50 2.50 1.24 -4.09
C THR A 50 3.06 0.23 -5.08
N GLN A 51 4.15 0.63 -5.75
CA GLN A 51 5.07 -0.28 -6.43
C GLN A 51 6.33 -0.57 -5.57
N ASN A 52 6.41 -0.02 -4.35
CA ASN A 52 7.60 -0.05 -3.51
C ASN A 52 7.48 -1.10 -2.39
N PRO A 53 8.28 -2.17 -2.42
CA PRO A 53 8.28 -3.17 -1.36
C PRO A 53 8.64 -2.58 0.01
N ARG A 54 9.43 -1.50 0.09
CA ARG A 54 9.76 -0.85 1.36
C ARG A 54 8.56 -0.17 2.00
N MET A 55 7.70 0.47 1.20
CA MET A 55 6.48 1.10 1.69
C MET A 55 5.48 0.06 2.17
N TYR A 56 5.33 -1.03 1.41
CA TYR A 56 4.53 -2.17 1.86
C TYR A 56 5.05 -2.77 3.16
N LYS A 57 6.37 -2.93 3.30
CA LYS A 57 6.98 -3.43 4.54
C LYS A 57 6.76 -2.46 5.72
N ALA A 58 6.82 -1.16 5.47
CA ALA A 58 6.52 -0.16 6.50
C ALA A 58 5.06 -0.28 6.98
N LEU A 59 4.10 -0.45 6.06
CA LEU A 59 2.71 -0.70 6.38
C LEU A 59 2.53 -2.01 7.18
N LEU A 60 3.15 -3.09 6.73
CA LEU A 60 3.11 -4.40 7.38
C LEU A 60 3.66 -4.35 8.82
N ASN A 61 4.70 -3.55 9.06
CA ASN A 61 5.27 -3.37 10.40
C ASN A 61 4.43 -2.44 11.29
N TYR A 62 3.52 -1.66 10.70
CA TYR A 62 2.71 -0.67 11.39
C TYR A 62 1.36 -1.25 11.82
N CYS A 63 0.71 -2.00 10.93
CA CYS A 63 -0.62 -2.55 11.11
C CYS A 63 -0.62 -3.94 11.80
N GLN A 64 -1.74 -4.30 12.43
CA GLN A 64 -1.95 -5.65 13.00
C GLN A 64 -1.99 -6.72 11.90
N SER A 65 -2.61 -6.39 10.76
CA SER A 65 -2.66 -7.24 9.57
C SER A 65 -2.59 -6.38 8.31
N THR A 66 -2.13 -6.96 7.20
CA THR A 66 -2.02 -6.27 5.91
C THR A 66 -2.34 -7.22 4.77
N PHE A 67 -3.11 -6.73 3.78
CA PHE A 67 -3.59 -7.50 2.64
C PHE A 67 -3.31 -6.76 1.31
N PRO A 68 -3.03 -7.44 0.18
CA PRO A 68 -2.74 -8.87 0.11
C PRO A 68 -1.52 -9.23 0.98
N GLY A 69 -1.54 -10.43 1.55
CA GLY A 69 -0.48 -10.96 2.42
C GLY A 69 -0.25 -12.45 2.13
N LEU A 70 0.28 -13.20 3.11
CA LEU A 70 0.60 -14.63 2.96
C LEU A 70 -0.62 -15.56 3.13
N SER A 71 -1.76 -15.05 3.63
CA SER A 71 -3.00 -15.80 3.82
C SER A 71 -4.19 -15.10 3.16
N GLY A 72 -5.18 -15.88 2.74
CA GLY A 72 -6.32 -15.42 1.94
C GLY A 72 -7.01 -14.19 2.52
N MET A 73 -7.36 -13.26 1.62
CA MET A 73 -7.95 -11.97 1.99
C MET A 73 -9.42 -12.13 2.42
N PRO A 74 -9.81 -11.67 3.63
CA PRO A 74 -11.21 -11.68 4.08
C PRO A 74 -12.12 -10.91 3.13
N ARG A 75 -13.38 -11.33 3.00
CA ARG A 75 -14.35 -10.71 2.08
C ARG A 75 -14.53 -9.21 2.33
N GLN A 76 -14.58 -8.78 3.59
CA GLN A 76 -14.72 -7.37 3.96
C GLN A 76 -13.53 -6.54 3.49
N ILE A 77 -12.31 -7.10 3.58
CA ILE A 77 -11.09 -6.44 3.11
C ILE A 77 -11.07 -6.37 1.58
N ARG A 78 -11.55 -7.42 0.91
CA ARG A 78 -11.72 -7.44 -0.54
C ARG A 78 -12.68 -6.33 -0.99
N THR A 79 -13.82 -6.17 -0.34
CA THR A 79 -14.76 -5.08 -0.64
C THR A 79 -14.13 -3.70 -0.43
N LEU A 80 -13.37 -3.52 0.66
CA LEU A 80 -12.63 -2.28 0.90
C LEU A 80 -11.60 -2.01 -0.22
N GLN A 81 -10.86 -3.03 -0.64
CA GLN A 81 -9.88 -2.95 -1.73
C GLN A 81 -10.55 -2.63 -3.08
N GLU A 82 -11.71 -3.22 -3.38
CA GLU A 82 -12.50 -2.94 -4.58
C GLU A 82 -12.98 -1.49 -4.59
N GLU A 83 -13.53 -0.98 -3.48
CA GLU A 83 -13.93 0.42 -3.37
C GLU A 83 -12.74 1.39 -3.47
N PHE A 84 -11.58 0.99 -2.93
CA PHE A 84 -10.36 1.77 -3.06
C PHE A 84 -9.88 1.82 -4.52
N ALA A 85 -9.97 0.71 -5.28
CA ALA A 85 -9.68 0.68 -6.70
C ALA A 85 -10.62 1.61 -7.50
N VAL A 86 -11.92 1.58 -7.21
CA VAL A 86 -12.93 2.48 -7.80
C VAL A 86 -12.61 3.95 -7.49
N TYR A 87 -12.23 4.26 -6.26
CA TYR A 87 -11.81 5.61 -5.89
C TYR A 87 -10.62 6.12 -6.70
N LEU A 88 -9.65 5.23 -6.96
CA LEU A 88 -8.50 5.51 -7.81
C LEU A 88 -8.80 5.46 -9.31
N ASN A 89 -10.06 5.24 -9.70
CA ASN A 89 -10.52 5.10 -11.07
C ASN A 89 -9.73 4.02 -11.85
N CYS A 90 -9.55 2.85 -11.22
CA CYS A 90 -8.77 1.75 -11.78
C CYS A 90 -9.41 0.40 -11.48
N ASN A 91 -8.94 -0.65 -12.18
CA ASN A 91 -9.33 -2.04 -11.93
C ASN A 91 -8.16 -2.79 -11.31
N SER A 92 -8.43 -3.57 -10.26
CA SER A 92 -7.45 -4.46 -9.64
C SER A 92 -7.82 -5.92 -9.82
N ASP A 93 -6.82 -6.80 -9.87
CA ASP A 93 -7.05 -8.25 -9.86
C ASP A 93 -7.43 -8.79 -8.47
N SER A 94 -7.56 -10.11 -8.35
CA SER A 94 -7.97 -10.79 -7.11
C SER A 94 -6.97 -10.66 -5.96
N ASN A 95 -5.74 -10.21 -6.25
CA ASN A 95 -4.68 -9.91 -5.29
C ASN A 95 -4.56 -8.40 -5.05
N GLY A 96 -5.40 -7.57 -5.66
CA GLY A 96 -5.30 -6.12 -5.54
C GLY A 96 -4.19 -5.50 -6.38
N VAL A 97 -3.69 -6.19 -7.41
CA VAL A 97 -2.70 -5.63 -8.33
C VAL A 97 -3.41 -4.86 -9.43
N VAL A 98 -3.02 -3.60 -9.61
CA VAL A 98 -3.46 -2.72 -10.69
C VAL A 98 -2.37 -2.67 -11.74
N LYS A 99 -2.69 -3.12 -12.95
CA LYS A 99 -1.71 -3.23 -14.04
C LYS A 99 -1.41 -1.86 -14.65
N GLY A 100 -0.13 -1.57 -14.85
CA GLY A 100 0.34 -0.37 -15.54
C GLY A 100 -0.04 0.97 -14.91
N TYR A 101 -0.42 1.00 -13.63
CA TYR A 101 -0.91 2.20 -12.95
C TYR A 101 0.03 3.41 -13.08
N TYR A 102 1.33 3.19 -12.89
CA TYR A 102 2.33 4.26 -12.94
C TYR A 102 2.91 4.51 -14.34
N GLY A 103 2.55 3.71 -15.35
CA GLY A 103 3.11 3.79 -16.70
C GLY A 103 4.60 3.41 -16.83
N GLY A 104 5.23 2.96 -15.74
CA GLY A 104 6.61 2.54 -15.66
C GLY A 104 7.15 2.59 -14.22
N LEU A 105 8.47 2.50 -14.06
CA LEU A 105 9.11 2.63 -12.76
C LEU A 105 8.97 4.04 -12.19
N PHE A 106 8.00 4.24 -11.28
CA PHE A 106 7.80 5.52 -10.58
C PHE A 106 9.07 6.08 -9.89
N TYR A 107 9.97 5.23 -9.40
CA TYR A 107 11.21 5.67 -8.73
C TYR A 107 12.43 5.75 -9.67
N GLY A 108 12.24 5.62 -10.99
CA GLY A 108 13.31 5.59 -12.00
C GLY A 108 14.17 4.31 -12.00
N ARG A 109 14.26 3.64 -10.85
CA ARG A 109 14.86 2.31 -10.67
C ARG A 109 13.91 1.39 -9.92
N GLU A 110 14.13 0.10 -10.09
CA GLU A 110 13.33 -0.90 -9.41
C GLU A 110 13.56 -0.85 -7.89
N PRO A 111 12.50 -0.66 -7.08
CA PRO A 111 12.64 -0.60 -5.63
C PRO A 111 12.78 -2.01 -5.04
N GLU A 112 13.74 -2.20 -4.12
CA GLU A 112 13.97 -3.49 -3.48
C GLU A 112 13.98 -3.43 -1.95
N HIS A 113 13.57 -4.56 -1.35
CA HIS A 113 13.63 -4.85 0.08
C HIS A 113 13.91 -6.34 0.31
N CYS A 114 14.86 -6.65 1.20
CA CYS A 114 15.39 -8.00 1.42
C CYS A 114 14.31 -9.07 1.72
N SER A 115 13.24 -8.70 2.44
CA SER A 115 12.23 -9.66 2.89
C SER A 115 10.94 -9.70 2.07
N VAL A 116 10.65 -8.71 1.21
CA VAL A 116 9.34 -8.59 0.54
C VAL A 116 9.42 -8.36 -0.97
N SER A 117 10.61 -8.11 -1.54
CA SER A 117 10.76 -8.07 -3.00
C SER A 117 10.31 -9.36 -3.68
N ARG A 118 10.57 -10.52 -3.05
CA ARG A 118 10.10 -11.82 -3.55
C ARG A 118 8.58 -11.87 -3.66
N PHE A 119 7.87 -11.38 -2.65
CA PHE A 119 6.41 -11.33 -2.63
C PHE A 119 5.84 -10.51 -3.80
N PHE A 120 6.42 -9.36 -4.10
CA PHE A 120 6.00 -8.53 -5.23
C PHE A 120 6.19 -9.24 -6.58
N LYS A 121 7.36 -9.88 -6.76
CA LYS A 121 7.75 -10.49 -8.04
C LYS A 121 7.11 -11.84 -8.29
N GLN A 122 7.03 -12.69 -7.28
CA GLN A 122 6.66 -14.10 -7.43
C GLN A 122 5.21 -14.36 -7.04
N ASP A 123 4.78 -13.86 -5.89
CA ASP A 123 3.45 -14.12 -5.36
C ASP A 123 2.40 -13.20 -6.03
N LEU A 124 2.67 -11.89 -6.06
CA LEU A 124 1.81 -10.91 -6.73
C LEU A 124 2.04 -10.82 -8.25
N LYS A 125 3.15 -11.35 -8.75
CA LYS A 125 3.52 -11.32 -10.18
C LYS A 125 3.43 -9.91 -10.79
N MET A 126 3.93 -8.92 -10.07
CA MET A 126 3.93 -7.54 -10.52
C MET A 126 5.02 -7.31 -11.59
N ALA A 127 4.64 -6.69 -12.70
CA ALA A 127 5.55 -6.15 -13.69
C ALA A 127 5.87 -4.68 -13.33
N LEU A 128 6.86 -4.49 -12.46
CA LEU A 128 7.22 -3.15 -11.94
C LEU A 128 7.72 -2.22 -13.05
N ASP A 129 8.43 -2.76 -14.04
CA ASP A 129 8.88 -2.08 -15.25
C ASP A 129 7.72 -1.52 -16.09
N LYS A 130 6.57 -2.19 -16.07
CA LYS A 130 5.33 -1.73 -16.70
C LYS A 130 4.53 -0.76 -15.84
N GLY A 131 4.93 -0.56 -14.58
CA GLY A 131 4.26 0.34 -13.63
C GLY A 131 3.12 -0.30 -12.86
N ASP A 132 3.11 -1.63 -12.70
CA ASP A 132 2.16 -2.32 -11.83
C ASP A 132 2.23 -1.77 -10.38
N ALA A 133 1.07 -1.63 -9.75
CA ALA A 133 0.95 -1.20 -8.36
C ALA A 133 0.09 -2.19 -7.57
N VAL A 134 0.38 -2.39 -6.29
CA VAL A 134 -0.48 -3.14 -5.37
C VAL A 134 -1.30 -2.19 -4.52
N LEU A 135 -2.57 -2.50 -4.33
CA LEU A 135 -3.48 -1.88 -3.38
C LEU A 135 -3.42 -2.64 -2.06
N ALA A 136 -2.58 -2.16 -1.15
CA ALA A 136 -2.41 -2.74 0.16
C ALA A 136 -3.34 -2.11 1.20
N ILE A 137 -4.06 -2.94 1.95
CA ILE A 137 -4.97 -2.55 3.03
C ILE A 137 -4.38 -3.06 4.35
N GLY A 138 -4.00 -2.15 5.24
CA GLY A 138 -3.55 -2.43 6.60
C GLY A 138 -4.67 -2.20 7.61
N ILE A 139 -4.83 -3.10 8.59
CA ILE A 139 -5.81 -2.97 9.67
C ILE A 139 -5.08 -2.56 10.96
N LEU A 140 -5.64 -1.55 11.63
CA LEU A 140 -5.07 -0.92 12.82
C LEU A 140 -5.38 -1.67 14.11
#